data_AF-R5GRD8-F1
#
_entry.id   AF-R5GRD8-F1
#
_cell.length_a   1.000
_cell.length_b   1.000
_cell.length_c   1.000
_cell.angle_alpha   90.00
_cell.angle_beta   90.00
_cell.angle_gamma   90.00
#
_symmetry.space_group_name_H-M   'P 1'
#
loop_
_entity.id
_entity.type
_entity.pdbx_description
1 polymer ?
#
loop_
_entity_poly.entity_id
_entity_poly.type
_entity_poly.pdbx_seq_one_letter_code
_entity_poly.pdbx_strand_id
1 'polypeptide(L)'
;MSNLRRHNPALQERLGSYLATADSDGLLACLDGLNATDRRTAGYLLGEVLLPTLDATTYWDVFAVVVPHDPKAYLGTFLKAGCRLYEAGRLDFSHSGFRRFATTDATVVDRRKTIEAFLPLLRTPEEANSLLDVFGVEPATRVPYLFRADSRPCCFLLFRQLKALDDVLLTRKYCLLLMQRGGRLSFNLASLLKYYFALENIPGTFSLRLEPYEQGRLDTSYEAFDKVLTSI
;
A
#
# COMPACT_ATOMS: atom_id res chain seq x y z
N MET A 1 4.98 -29.65 -10.32
CA MET A 1 5.27 -28.39 -11.03
C MET A 1 4.12 -28.13 -12.00
N SER A 2 3.32 -27.08 -11.78
CA SER A 2 2.11 -26.84 -12.58
C SER A 2 2.47 -26.04 -13.84
N ASN A 3 2.16 -26.58 -15.02
CA ASN A 3 2.31 -25.89 -16.32
C ASN A 3 1.35 -24.69 -16.39
N LEU A 4 1.81 -23.53 -15.92
CA LEU A 4 1.11 -22.27 -16.15
C LEU A 4 1.25 -21.90 -17.63
N ARG A 5 0.19 -22.08 -18.42
CA ARG A 5 0.15 -21.58 -19.79
C ARG A 5 0.01 -20.06 -19.73
N ARG A 6 1.09 -19.33 -20.02
CA ARG A 6 1.11 -17.85 -20.04
C ARG A 6 0.48 -17.25 -21.31
N HIS A 7 0.03 -18.09 -22.23
CA HIS A 7 -0.46 -17.70 -23.53
C HIS A 7 -1.69 -18.53 -23.88
N ASN A 8 -2.86 -17.88 -23.92
CA ASN A 8 -4.13 -18.45 -24.38
C ASN A 8 -4.96 -17.33 -25.04
N PRO A 9 -4.80 -17.11 -26.37
CA PRO A 9 -5.40 -15.98 -27.07
C PRO A 9 -6.92 -15.98 -27.02
N ALA A 10 -7.55 -17.15 -27.15
CA ALA A 10 -9.00 -17.27 -27.10
C ALA A 10 -9.55 -16.89 -25.72
N LEU A 11 -8.88 -17.32 -24.64
CA LEU A 11 -9.26 -16.91 -23.29
C LEU A 11 -8.99 -15.42 -23.06
N GLN A 12 -7.86 -14.89 -23.55
CA GLN A 12 -7.55 -13.47 -23.43
C GLN A 12 -8.57 -12.59 -24.15
N GLU A 13 -8.94 -12.94 -25.40
CA GLU A 13 -9.94 -12.23 -26.18
C GLU A 13 -11.30 -12.25 -25.49
N ARG A 14 -11.71 -13.42 -24.99
CA ARG A 14 -12.97 -13.58 -24.23
C ARG A 14 -12.99 -12.76 -22.93
N LEU A 15 -11.91 -12.77 -22.14
CA LEU A 15 -11.83 -11.94 -20.93
C LEU A 15 -11.80 -10.44 -21.30
N GLY A 16 -11.06 -10.10 -22.34
CA GLY A 16 -10.96 -8.74 -22.87
C GLY A 16 -12.29 -8.18 -23.37
N SER A 17 -13.14 -9.01 -23.98
CA SER A 17 -14.45 -8.56 -24.46
C SER A 17 -15.36 -8.11 -23.32
N TYR A 18 -15.41 -8.87 -22.20
CA TYR A 18 -16.18 -8.46 -21.02
C TYR A 18 -15.67 -7.15 -20.42
N LEU A 19 -14.36 -6.97 -20.36
CA LEU A 19 -13.76 -5.72 -19.88
C LEU A 19 -14.06 -4.54 -20.81
N ALA A 20 -13.99 -4.75 -22.13
CA ALA A 20 -14.29 -3.71 -23.12
C ALA A 20 -15.77 -3.29 -23.12
N THR A 21 -16.68 -4.19 -22.77
CA THR A 21 -18.11 -3.91 -22.63
C THR A 21 -18.54 -3.53 -21.21
N ALA A 22 -17.58 -3.37 -20.28
CA ALA A 22 -17.84 -3.11 -18.85
C ALA A 22 -18.82 -4.11 -18.20
N ASP A 23 -18.80 -5.37 -18.66
CA ASP A 23 -19.66 -6.44 -18.17
C ASP A 23 -18.96 -7.24 -17.05
N SER A 24 -18.92 -6.63 -15.85
CA SER A 24 -18.26 -7.21 -14.67
C SER A 24 -18.93 -8.52 -14.21
N ASP A 25 -20.27 -8.61 -14.29
CA ASP A 25 -21.01 -9.81 -13.92
C ASP A 25 -20.77 -10.96 -14.92
N GLY A 26 -20.77 -10.65 -16.22
CA GLY A 26 -20.41 -11.61 -17.26
C GLY A 26 -18.97 -12.10 -17.15
N LEU A 27 -18.03 -11.21 -16.77
CA LEU A 27 -16.65 -11.61 -16.46
C LEU A 27 -16.61 -12.60 -15.29
N LEU A 28 -17.31 -12.31 -14.19
CA LEU A 28 -17.36 -13.19 -13.02
C LEU A 28 -17.94 -14.57 -13.38
N ALA A 29 -19.09 -14.61 -14.06
CA ALA A 29 -19.72 -15.85 -14.51
C ALA A 29 -18.79 -16.66 -15.44
N CYS A 30 -18.05 -15.96 -16.31
CA CYS A 30 -17.04 -16.58 -17.15
C CYS A 30 -15.93 -17.24 -16.31
N LEU A 31 -15.39 -16.54 -15.30
CA LEU A 31 -14.32 -17.03 -14.43
C LEU A 31 -14.74 -18.25 -13.60
N ASP A 32 -15.97 -18.27 -13.12
CA ASP A 32 -16.54 -19.40 -12.36
C ASP A 32 -16.67 -20.65 -13.21
N GLY A 33 -17.05 -20.47 -14.49
CA GLY A 33 -17.17 -21.55 -15.46
C GLY A 33 -15.84 -22.16 -15.93
N LEU A 34 -14.68 -21.58 -15.56
CA LEU A 34 -13.37 -22.11 -15.97
C LEU A 34 -12.97 -23.33 -15.14
N ASN A 35 -12.32 -24.29 -15.79
CA ASN A 35 -11.62 -25.37 -15.09
C ASN A 35 -10.38 -24.83 -14.33
N ALA A 36 -9.79 -25.65 -13.47
CA ALA A 36 -8.68 -25.23 -12.62
C ALA A 36 -7.43 -24.76 -13.39
N THR A 37 -7.17 -25.30 -14.59
CA THR A 37 -6.03 -24.89 -15.43
C THR A 37 -6.29 -23.55 -16.09
N ASP A 38 -7.47 -23.36 -16.65
CA ASP A 38 -7.86 -22.12 -17.30
C ASP A 38 -8.04 -20.99 -16.29
N ARG A 39 -8.50 -21.28 -15.07
CA ARG A 39 -8.59 -20.28 -13.99
C ARG A 39 -7.22 -19.71 -13.59
N ARG A 40 -6.18 -20.56 -13.53
CA ARG A 40 -4.79 -20.09 -13.30
C ARG A 40 -4.28 -19.24 -14.46
N THR A 41 -4.61 -19.63 -15.69
CA THR A 41 -4.26 -18.88 -16.90
C THR A 41 -4.97 -17.53 -16.95
N ALA A 42 -6.27 -17.49 -16.63
CA ALA A 42 -7.06 -16.28 -16.50
C ALA A 42 -6.50 -15.34 -15.43
N GLY A 43 -6.11 -15.87 -14.26
CA GLY A 43 -5.46 -15.08 -13.23
C GLY A 43 -4.18 -14.38 -13.72
N TYR A 44 -3.34 -15.09 -14.48
CA TYR A 44 -2.16 -14.49 -15.11
C TYR A 44 -2.54 -13.42 -16.14
N LEU A 45 -3.44 -13.73 -17.08
CA LEU A 45 -3.87 -12.81 -18.13
C LEU A 45 -4.50 -11.54 -17.54
N LEU A 46 -5.37 -11.68 -16.53
CA LEU A 46 -5.96 -10.54 -15.84
C LEU A 46 -4.90 -9.67 -15.17
N GLY A 47 -4.04 -10.24 -14.34
CA GLY A 47 -3.07 -9.46 -13.56
C GLY A 47 -1.95 -8.83 -14.39
N GLU A 48 -1.51 -9.50 -15.45
CA GLU A 48 -0.32 -9.09 -16.20
C GLU A 48 -0.63 -8.38 -17.52
N VAL A 49 -1.77 -8.70 -18.15
CA VAL A 49 -2.08 -8.25 -19.52
C VAL A 49 -3.29 -7.33 -19.56
N LEU A 50 -4.40 -7.71 -18.91
CA LEU A 50 -5.68 -7.03 -19.13
C LEU A 50 -5.94 -5.89 -18.13
N LEU A 51 -5.98 -6.18 -16.82
CA LEU A 51 -6.29 -5.19 -15.79
C LEU A 51 -5.36 -3.96 -15.83
N PRO A 52 -4.03 -4.08 -16.06
CA PRO A 52 -3.14 -2.92 -16.16
C PRO A 52 -3.42 -1.98 -17.34
N THR A 53 -4.28 -2.37 -18.28
CA THR A 53 -4.64 -1.54 -19.44
C THR A 53 -5.90 -0.71 -19.22
N LEU A 54 -6.68 -1.01 -18.18
CA LEU A 54 -7.96 -0.34 -17.90
C LEU A 54 -7.78 1.08 -17.36
N ASP A 55 -8.80 1.92 -17.53
CA ASP A 55 -8.94 3.14 -16.74
C ASP A 55 -9.38 2.84 -15.31
N ALA A 56 -9.29 3.85 -14.44
CA ALA A 56 -9.59 3.73 -13.02
C ALA A 56 -11.02 3.26 -12.73
N THR A 57 -12.00 3.75 -13.49
CA THR A 57 -13.43 3.47 -13.24
C THR A 57 -13.71 2.01 -13.53
N THR A 58 -13.40 1.56 -14.75
CA THR A 58 -13.62 0.16 -15.14
C THR A 58 -12.82 -0.80 -14.26
N TYR A 59 -11.59 -0.45 -13.89
CA TYR A 59 -10.81 -1.27 -12.97
C TYR A 59 -11.53 -1.47 -11.62
N TRP A 60 -12.06 -0.40 -11.02
CA TRP A 60 -12.73 -0.49 -9.73
C TRP A 60 -14.13 -1.12 -9.80
N ASP A 61 -14.86 -0.94 -10.89
CA ASP A 61 -16.14 -1.62 -11.12
C ASP A 61 -15.94 -3.14 -11.19
N VAL A 62 -14.94 -3.58 -11.95
CA VAL A 62 -14.60 -5.00 -12.05
C VAL A 62 -14.07 -5.52 -10.71
N PHE A 63 -13.23 -4.76 -10.02
CA PHE A 63 -12.74 -5.10 -8.70
C PHE A 63 -13.89 -5.34 -7.71
N ALA A 64 -14.88 -4.45 -7.70
CA ALA A 64 -16.01 -4.49 -6.76
C ALA A 64 -16.94 -5.69 -6.96
N VAL A 65 -16.95 -6.30 -8.15
CA VAL A 65 -17.73 -7.51 -8.43
C VAL A 65 -16.90 -8.77 -8.22
N VAL A 66 -15.68 -8.81 -8.77
CA VAL A 66 -14.89 -10.05 -8.83
C VAL A 66 -14.19 -10.35 -7.50
N VAL A 67 -13.62 -9.33 -6.84
CA VAL A 67 -12.80 -9.56 -5.65
C VAL A 67 -13.61 -10.05 -4.46
N PRO A 68 -14.79 -9.49 -4.12
CA PRO A 68 -15.62 -9.99 -3.02
C PRO A 68 -16.10 -11.43 -3.20
N HIS A 69 -16.23 -11.92 -4.45
CA HIS A 69 -16.70 -13.27 -4.73
C HIS A 69 -15.72 -14.36 -4.26
N ASP A 70 -14.42 -14.20 -4.58
CA ASP A 70 -13.35 -15.06 -4.06
C ASP A 70 -12.06 -14.24 -3.83
N PRO A 71 -11.93 -13.56 -2.68
CA PRO A 71 -10.74 -12.75 -2.38
C PRO A 71 -9.45 -13.57 -2.36
N LYS A 72 -9.53 -14.86 -2.04
CA LYS A 72 -8.36 -15.74 -1.99
C LYS A 72 -7.81 -16.00 -3.40
N ALA A 73 -8.67 -16.09 -4.40
CA ALA A 73 -8.27 -16.24 -5.79
C ALA A 73 -7.84 -14.91 -6.44
N TYR A 74 -8.58 -13.83 -6.20
CA TYR A 74 -8.48 -12.64 -7.04
C TYR A 74 -7.78 -11.44 -6.42
N LEU A 75 -7.84 -11.24 -5.10
CA LEU A 75 -7.32 -10.02 -4.47
C LEU A 75 -5.85 -9.75 -4.84
N GLY A 76 -5.00 -10.76 -4.73
CA GLY A 76 -3.56 -10.60 -5.07
C GLY A 76 -3.30 -10.26 -6.53
N THR A 77 -4.15 -10.74 -7.44
CA THR A 77 -4.07 -10.45 -8.88
C THR A 77 -4.45 -9.01 -9.16
N PHE A 78 -5.57 -8.56 -8.57
CA PHE A 78 -6.02 -7.18 -8.71
C PHE A 78 -5.05 -6.20 -8.06
N LEU A 79 -4.60 -6.45 -6.83
CA LEU A 79 -3.66 -5.56 -6.14
C LEU A 79 -2.38 -5.33 -6.97
N LYS A 80 -1.81 -6.37 -7.59
CA LYS A 80 -0.64 -6.22 -8.46
C LYS A 80 -0.91 -5.30 -9.66
N ALA A 81 -2.05 -5.48 -10.33
CA ALA A 81 -2.45 -4.63 -11.45
C ALA A 81 -2.74 -3.19 -10.99
N GLY A 82 -3.43 -3.04 -9.86
CA GLY A 82 -3.74 -1.75 -9.25
C GLY A 82 -2.49 -0.97 -8.85
N CYS A 83 -1.49 -1.63 -8.26
CA CYS A 83 -0.18 -1.01 -7.98
C CYS A 83 0.43 -0.42 -9.25
N ARG A 84 0.44 -1.18 -10.36
CA ARG A 84 0.97 -0.70 -11.65
C ARG A 84 0.18 0.49 -12.20
N LEU A 85 -1.15 0.44 -12.11
CA LEU A 85 -2.01 1.56 -12.55
C LEU A 85 -1.74 2.81 -11.70
N TYR A 86 -1.60 2.68 -10.37
CA TYR A 86 -1.29 3.78 -9.48
C TYR A 86 0.09 4.39 -9.79
N GLU A 87 1.11 3.55 -9.95
CA GLU A 87 2.46 3.99 -10.32
C GLU A 87 2.45 4.74 -11.67
N ALA A 88 1.65 4.28 -12.64
CA ALA A 88 1.43 4.95 -13.91
C ALA A 88 0.55 6.22 -13.83
N GLY A 89 0.04 6.58 -12.64
CA GLY A 89 -0.85 7.75 -12.46
C GLY A 89 -2.25 7.56 -13.04
N ARG A 90 -2.70 6.31 -13.23
CA ARG A 90 -3.98 5.93 -13.85
C ARG A 90 -4.99 5.38 -12.85
N LEU A 91 -4.69 5.44 -11.56
CA LEU A 91 -5.55 4.96 -10.49
C LEU A 91 -5.60 5.96 -9.34
N ASP A 92 -6.79 6.21 -8.83
CA ASP A 92 -7.04 6.87 -7.55
C ASP A 92 -7.98 6.00 -6.70
N PHE A 93 -8.20 6.39 -5.44
CA PHE A 93 -9.01 5.61 -4.49
C PHE A 93 -10.37 6.28 -4.18
N SER A 94 -10.81 7.21 -5.03
CA SER A 94 -12.06 7.95 -4.81
C SER A 94 -13.31 7.13 -5.12
N HIS A 95 -13.16 6.11 -5.99
CA HIS A 95 -14.24 5.31 -6.55
C HIS A 95 -15.09 4.60 -5.48
N SER A 96 -16.41 4.59 -5.69
CA SER A 96 -17.39 4.01 -4.76
C SER A 96 -17.19 2.50 -4.57
N GLY A 97 -16.82 1.77 -5.62
CA GLY A 97 -16.50 0.34 -5.57
C GLY A 97 -15.35 0.01 -4.62
N PHE A 98 -14.28 0.82 -4.61
CA PHE A 98 -13.17 0.66 -3.67
C PHE A 98 -13.62 0.95 -2.23
N ARG A 99 -14.37 2.04 -2.02
CA ARG A 99 -14.89 2.41 -0.70
C ARG A 99 -15.79 1.31 -0.13
N ARG A 100 -16.72 0.78 -0.92
CA ARG A 100 -17.61 -0.33 -0.54
C ARG A 100 -16.81 -1.56 -0.11
N PHE A 101 -15.80 -1.93 -0.89
CA PHE A 101 -14.92 -3.04 -0.52
C PHE A 101 -14.26 -2.79 0.84
N ALA A 102 -13.68 -1.61 1.05
CA ALA A 102 -12.98 -1.29 2.28
C ALA A 102 -13.90 -1.28 3.53
N THR A 103 -15.12 -0.76 3.39
CA THR A 103 -16.05 -0.59 4.52
C THR A 103 -16.88 -1.83 4.81
N THR A 104 -17.25 -2.59 3.78
CA THR A 104 -18.31 -3.59 3.87
C THR A 104 -17.84 -5.00 3.51
N ASP A 105 -17.14 -5.16 2.38
CA ASP A 105 -16.90 -6.50 1.83
C ASP A 105 -15.58 -7.13 2.31
N ALA A 106 -14.56 -6.32 2.63
CA ALA A 106 -13.22 -6.80 2.97
C ALA A 106 -13.13 -7.38 4.38
N THR A 107 -12.63 -8.62 4.48
CA THR A 107 -12.24 -9.22 5.77
C THR A 107 -11.01 -8.54 6.35
N VAL A 108 -10.70 -8.76 7.63
CA VAL A 108 -9.48 -8.24 8.29
C VAL A 108 -8.22 -8.59 7.49
N VAL A 109 -8.14 -9.78 6.90
CA VAL A 109 -6.99 -10.22 6.11
C VAL A 109 -6.90 -9.45 4.79
N ASP A 110 -8.03 -9.21 4.13
CA ASP A 110 -8.09 -8.51 2.85
C ASP A 110 -7.75 -7.02 3.01
N ARG A 111 -8.25 -6.40 4.08
CA ARG A 111 -7.90 -5.02 4.47
C ARG A 111 -6.40 -4.90 4.67
N ARG A 112 -5.81 -5.79 5.48
CA ARG A 112 -4.35 -5.79 5.73
C ARG A 112 -3.56 -5.93 4.43
N LYS A 113 -3.90 -6.89 3.58
CA LYS A 113 -3.22 -7.10 2.28
C LYS A 113 -3.31 -5.87 1.38
N THR A 114 -4.48 -5.23 1.34
CA THR A 114 -4.72 -4.06 0.49
C THR A 114 -3.89 -2.86 0.98
N ILE A 115 -3.89 -2.61 2.30
CA ILE A 115 -3.06 -1.56 2.91
C ILE A 115 -1.58 -1.85 2.64
N GLU A 116 -1.11 -3.07 2.92
CA GLU A 116 0.30 -3.45 2.74
C GLU A 116 0.76 -3.38 1.27
N ALA A 117 -0.16 -3.52 0.31
CA ALA A 117 0.15 -3.39 -1.12
C ALA A 117 0.24 -1.93 -1.59
N PHE A 118 -0.69 -1.06 -1.18
CA PHE A 118 -0.76 0.32 -1.68
C PHE A 118 0.03 1.32 -0.84
N LEU A 119 0.05 1.18 0.48
CA LEU A 119 0.65 2.15 1.40
C LEU A 119 2.12 2.49 1.08
N PRO A 120 3.00 1.55 0.65
CA PRO A 120 4.36 1.87 0.23
C PRO A 120 4.45 2.76 -1.02
N LEU A 121 3.43 2.75 -1.87
CA LEU A 121 3.44 3.42 -3.17
C LEU A 121 2.93 4.86 -3.10
N LEU A 122 2.10 5.18 -2.09
CA LEU A 122 1.44 6.47 -1.98
C LEU A 122 2.45 7.61 -1.91
N ARG A 123 2.14 8.71 -2.61
CA ARG A 123 3.06 9.81 -2.88
C ARG A 123 2.99 10.89 -1.82
N THR A 124 1.87 10.98 -1.12
CA THR A 124 1.59 12.04 -0.14
C THR A 124 1.11 11.49 1.20
N PRO A 125 1.36 12.20 2.32
CA PRO A 125 0.79 11.86 3.62
C PRO A 125 -0.74 11.85 3.61
N GLU A 126 -1.37 12.70 2.81
CA GLU A 126 -2.82 12.83 2.68
C GLU A 126 -3.43 11.57 2.06
N GLU A 127 -2.82 11.04 0.99
CA GLU A 127 -3.23 9.76 0.40
C GLU A 127 -3.08 8.62 1.42
N ALA A 128 -1.95 8.57 2.14
CA ALA A 128 -1.69 7.52 3.12
C ALA A 128 -2.68 7.55 4.29
N ASN A 129 -3.00 8.73 4.83
CA ASN A 129 -4.05 8.87 5.83
C ASN A 129 -5.41 8.47 5.26
N SER A 130 -5.76 8.95 4.07
CA SER A 130 -7.04 8.63 3.43
C SER A 130 -7.23 7.12 3.25
N LEU A 131 -6.18 6.39 2.83
CA LEU A 131 -6.22 4.94 2.72
C LEU A 131 -6.46 4.27 4.08
N LEU A 132 -5.72 4.69 5.12
CA LEU A 132 -5.87 4.16 6.47
C LEU A 132 -7.26 4.47 7.07
N ASP A 133 -7.79 5.66 6.81
CA ASP A 133 -9.11 6.11 7.24
C ASP A 133 -10.22 5.28 6.59
N VAL A 134 -10.14 5.07 5.27
CA VAL A 134 -11.14 4.29 4.51
C VAL A 134 -11.22 2.84 5.00
N PHE A 135 -10.11 2.27 5.44
CA PHE A 135 -10.10 0.93 6.04
C PHE A 135 -10.40 0.89 7.55
N GLY A 136 -10.66 2.04 8.17
CA GLY A 136 -10.96 2.16 9.60
C GLY A 136 -9.79 1.83 10.50
N VAL A 137 -8.55 2.13 10.08
CA VAL A 137 -7.38 1.92 10.93
C VAL A 137 -7.28 3.04 11.96
N GLU A 138 -7.58 2.69 13.21
CA GLU A 138 -7.51 3.61 14.34
C GLU A 138 -6.13 4.25 14.47
N PRO A 139 -6.02 5.57 14.73
CA PRO A 139 -4.74 6.28 14.84
C PRO A 139 -3.70 5.57 15.73
N ALA A 140 -4.13 5.10 16.91
CA ALA A 140 -3.27 4.40 17.87
C ALA A 140 -2.66 3.10 17.31
N THR A 141 -3.25 2.52 16.26
CA THR A 141 -2.84 1.26 15.64
C THR A 141 -2.12 1.43 14.30
N ARG A 142 -1.88 2.67 13.85
CA ARG A 142 -1.25 2.94 12.53
C ARG A 142 0.25 2.65 12.49
N VAL A 143 0.93 2.75 13.64
CA VAL A 143 2.40 2.66 13.74
C VAL A 143 2.99 1.42 13.02
N PRO A 144 2.45 0.19 13.18
CA PRO A 144 2.97 -0.98 12.47
C PRO A 144 2.82 -0.91 10.95
N TYR A 145 1.72 -0.34 10.44
CA TYR A 145 1.48 -0.19 9.00
C TYR A 145 2.45 0.82 8.38
N LEU A 146 2.57 1.98 9.02
CA LEU A 146 3.47 3.06 8.59
C LEU A 146 4.93 2.62 8.62
N PHE A 147 5.33 1.90 9.68
CA PHE A 147 6.67 1.32 9.77
C PHE A 147 6.95 0.33 8.63
N ARG A 148 6.03 -0.60 8.34
CA ARG A 148 6.25 -1.59 7.28
C ARG A 148 6.36 -0.96 5.89
N ALA A 149 5.58 0.08 5.63
CA ALA A 149 5.48 0.71 4.32
C ALA A 149 6.78 1.35 3.81
N ASP A 150 7.60 1.92 4.72
CA ASP A 150 8.97 2.40 4.40
C ASP A 150 9.06 3.36 3.21
N SER A 151 8.00 4.16 3.02
CA SER A 151 7.97 5.27 2.08
C SER A 151 8.15 6.59 2.80
N ARG A 152 8.64 7.63 2.11
CA ARG A 152 8.86 8.95 2.72
C ARG A 152 7.60 9.53 3.38
N PRO A 153 6.40 9.47 2.74
CA PRO A 153 5.16 9.88 3.42
C PRO A 153 4.88 9.06 4.68
N CYS A 154 5.11 7.75 4.64
CA CYS A 154 4.90 6.89 5.80
C CYS A 154 5.91 7.15 6.93
N CYS A 155 7.16 7.51 6.62
CA CYS A 155 8.14 7.94 7.62
C CYS A 155 7.68 9.21 8.35
N PHE A 156 7.15 10.19 7.62
CA PHE A 156 6.60 11.41 8.21
C PHE A 156 5.39 11.11 9.11
N LEU A 157 4.44 10.31 8.62
CA LEU A 157 3.29 9.91 9.42
C LEU A 157 3.69 9.06 10.64
N LEU A 158 4.69 8.19 10.50
CA LEU A 158 5.22 7.40 11.61
C LEU A 158 5.80 8.31 12.69
N PHE A 159 6.62 9.29 12.30
CA PHE A 159 7.17 10.30 13.20
C PHE A 159 6.05 11.05 13.95
N ARG A 160 5.06 11.56 13.21
CA ARG A 160 3.91 12.27 13.81
C ARG A 160 3.09 11.40 14.74
N GLN A 161 2.89 10.13 14.38
CA GLN A 161 2.12 9.20 15.20
C GLN A 161 2.84 8.85 16.50
N LEU A 162 4.16 8.62 16.45
CA LEU A 162 4.97 8.39 17.64
C LEU A 162 4.97 9.62 18.56
N LYS A 163 5.08 10.83 17.97
CA LYS A 163 4.96 12.09 18.71
C LYS A 163 3.60 12.25 19.39
N ALA A 164 2.51 11.97 18.68
CA ALA A 164 1.16 12.11 19.20
C ALA A 164 0.83 11.09 20.31
N LEU A 165 1.44 9.90 20.25
CA LEU A 165 1.28 8.87 21.28
C LEU A 165 2.09 9.18 22.55
N ASP A 166 3.15 9.98 22.43
CA ASP A 166 4.05 10.36 23.53
C ASP A 166 4.53 9.16 24.37
N ASP A 167 4.75 8.02 23.72
CA ASP A 167 5.21 6.79 24.34
C ASP A 167 6.70 6.58 24.01
N VAL A 168 7.54 6.88 25.00
CA VAL A 168 9.01 6.76 24.89
C VAL A 168 9.45 5.31 24.64
N LEU A 169 8.79 4.32 25.25
CA LEU A 169 9.14 2.91 25.08
C LEU A 169 8.79 2.42 23.68
N LEU A 170 7.63 2.82 23.16
CA LEU A 170 7.22 2.53 21.79
C LEU A 170 8.15 3.21 20.78
N THR A 171 8.48 4.48 20.99
CA THR A 171 9.39 5.25 20.13
C THR A 171 10.79 4.61 20.12
N ARG A 172 11.31 4.23 21.30
CA ARG A 172 12.55 3.46 21.42
C ARG A 172 12.50 2.14 20.66
N LYS A 173 11.41 1.37 20.79
CA LYS A 173 11.23 0.11 20.06
C LYS A 173 11.32 0.32 18.56
N TYR A 174 10.61 1.29 18.00
CA TYR A 174 10.63 1.54 16.55
C TYR A 174 11.96 2.14 16.07
N CYS A 175 12.63 2.95 16.89
CA CYS A 175 14.01 3.38 16.61
C CYS A 175 14.94 2.17 16.41
N LEU A 176 14.90 1.19 17.32
CA LEU A 176 15.72 -0.03 17.22
C LEU A 176 15.32 -0.89 16.00
N LEU A 177 14.02 -1.03 15.73
CA LEU A 177 13.54 -1.78 14.56
C LEU A 177 13.99 -1.14 13.24
N LEU A 178 14.00 0.20 13.14
CA LEU A 178 14.52 0.92 11.98
C LEU A 178 16.02 0.66 11.78
N MET A 179 16.80 0.67 12.86
CA MET A 179 18.23 0.33 12.80
C MET A 179 18.47 -1.12 12.35
N GLN A 180 17.65 -2.06 12.81
CA GLN A 180 17.74 -3.48 12.42
C GLN A 180 17.33 -3.71 10.96
N ARG A 181 16.32 -2.99 10.47
CA ARG A 181 15.88 -3.06 9.08
C ARG A 181 16.99 -2.67 8.11
N GLY A 182 17.76 -1.66 8.48
CA GLY A 182 18.83 -1.11 7.65
C GLY A 182 18.30 -0.32 6.45
N GLY A 183 19.24 0.23 5.66
CA GLY A 183 18.93 1.13 4.56
C GLY A 183 18.92 2.60 4.97
N ARG A 184 19.28 3.47 4.02
CA ARG A 184 19.51 4.91 4.28
C ARG A 184 18.30 5.59 4.91
N LEU A 185 17.10 5.38 4.34
CA LEU A 185 15.86 5.98 4.84
C LEU A 185 15.57 5.60 6.30
N SER A 186 15.68 4.32 6.63
CA SER A 186 15.43 3.80 7.98
C SER A 186 16.47 4.31 8.98
N PHE A 187 17.76 4.36 8.61
CA PHE A 187 18.81 4.96 9.46
C PHE A 187 18.60 6.46 9.68
N ASN A 188 18.21 7.19 8.64
CA ASN A 188 17.92 8.62 8.72
C ASN A 188 16.75 8.87 9.67
N LEU A 189 15.66 8.10 9.54
CA LEU A 189 14.53 8.21 10.46
C LEU A 189 14.89 7.80 11.90
N ALA A 190 15.64 6.71 12.09
CA ALA A 190 16.10 6.31 13.42
C ALA A 190 16.95 7.41 14.09
N SER A 191 17.80 8.07 13.29
CA SER A 191 18.58 9.22 13.74
C SER A 191 17.66 10.37 14.17
N LEU A 192 16.70 10.75 13.32
CA LEU A 192 15.71 11.78 13.66
C LEU A 192 14.97 11.46 14.96
N LEU A 193 14.49 10.22 15.13
CA LEU A 193 13.79 9.80 16.35
C LEU A 193 14.70 9.90 17.58
N LYS A 194 15.95 9.44 17.48
CA LYS A 194 16.90 9.52 18.59
C LYS A 194 17.10 10.95 19.06
N TYR A 195 17.36 11.88 18.15
CA TYR A 195 17.66 13.26 18.49
C TYR A 195 16.42 14.04 18.92
N TYR A 196 15.31 13.91 18.19
CA TYR A 196 14.08 14.66 18.48
C TYR A 196 13.44 14.25 19.81
N PHE A 197 13.40 12.95 20.11
CA PHE A 197 12.82 12.43 21.35
C PHE A 197 13.83 12.27 22.49
N ALA A 198 15.07 12.74 22.30
CA ALA A 198 16.18 12.60 23.27
C ALA A 198 16.34 11.15 23.79
N LEU A 199 16.28 10.16 22.88
CA LEU A 199 16.34 8.76 23.27
C LEU A 199 17.76 8.39 23.76
N GLU A 200 17.87 8.08 25.06
CA GLU A 200 19.12 7.64 25.67
C GLU A 200 19.44 6.18 25.35
N ASN A 201 20.70 5.76 25.50
CA ASN A 201 21.11 4.34 25.44
C ASN A 201 20.69 3.59 24.16
N ILE A 202 20.60 4.27 23.02
CA ILE A 202 20.40 3.63 21.71
C ILE A 202 21.77 3.15 21.20
N PRO A 203 21.97 1.84 20.94
CA PRO A 203 23.24 1.29 20.47
C PRO A 203 23.58 1.87 19.10
N GLY A 204 24.87 2.07 18.81
CA GLY A 204 25.35 2.53 17.50
C GLY A 204 25.75 4.01 17.44
N THR A 205 26.53 4.33 16.41
CA THR A 205 27.03 5.67 16.14
C THR A 205 26.06 6.37 15.19
N PHE A 206 25.53 7.50 15.63
CA PHE A 206 24.64 8.33 14.83
C PHE A 206 25.44 9.54 14.37
N SER A 207 25.68 9.66 13.07
CA SER A 207 26.43 10.76 12.49
C SER A 207 25.64 12.05 12.44
N LEU A 208 24.31 11.95 12.52
CA LEU A 208 23.41 13.09 12.48
C LEU A 208 23.61 13.95 13.74
N ARG A 209 23.76 15.25 13.60
CA ARG A 209 23.51 16.20 14.69
C ARG A 209 22.49 17.18 14.13
N LEU A 210 21.24 17.07 14.59
CA LEU A 210 20.21 18.05 14.22
C LEU A 210 20.52 19.35 14.97
N GLU A 211 20.63 20.44 14.22
CA GLU A 211 20.71 21.75 14.83
C GLU A 211 19.35 22.13 15.45
N PRO A 212 19.30 22.93 16.53
CA PRO A 212 18.05 23.25 17.23
C PRO A 212 16.95 23.84 16.33
N TYR A 213 17.33 24.59 15.29
CA TYR A 213 16.37 25.17 14.34
C TYR A 213 15.77 24.13 13.37
N GLU A 214 16.44 22.99 13.15
CA GLU A 214 15.94 21.90 12.31
C GLU A 214 14.85 21.11 13.03
N GLN A 215 14.91 21.03 14.37
CA GLN A 215 13.90 20.35 15.18
C GLN A 215 12.52 21.01 15.04
N GLY A 216 12.45 22.35 15.06
CA GLY A 216 11.19 23.07 14.85
C GLY A 216 10.63 22.93 13.43
N ARG A 217 11.50 22.69 12.44
CA ARG A 217 11.11 22.49 11.03
C ARG A 217 10.47 21.13 10.77
N LEU A 218 10.89 20.08 11.48
CA LEU A 218 10.31 18.73 11.36
C LEU A 218 8.80 18.71 11.63
N ASP A 219 8.33 19.65 12.46
CA ASP A 219 6.93 19.77 12.86
C ASP A 219 6.09 20.64 11.92
N THR A 220 6.73 21.39 11.02
CA THR A 220 6.06 22.45 10.25
C THR A 220 5.30 21.90 9.05
N SER A 221 5.93 21.01 8.26
CA SER A 221 5.31 20.45 7.07
C SER A 221 5.99 19.16 6.62
N TYR A 222 5.32 18.42 5.72
CA TYR A 222 5.90 17.23 5.10
C TYR A 222 7.17 17.56 4.30
N GLU A 223 7.19 18.68 3.57
CA GLU A 223 8.33 19.09 2.76
C GLU A 223 9.55 19.44 3.61
N ALA A 224 9.32 20.09 4.76
CA ALA A 224 10.39 20.39 5.70
C ALA A 224 10.97 19.11 6.29
N PHE A 225 10.11 18.16 6.68
CA PHE A 225 10.52 16.84 7.15
C PHE A 225 11.28 16.04 6.09
N ASP A 226 10.77 15.96 4.86
CA ASP A 226 11.40 15.17 3.78
C ASP A 226 12.78 15.70 3.41
N LYS A 227 12.96 17.04 3.43
CA LYS A 227 14.27 17.66 3.23
C LYS A 227 15.28 17.18 4.26
N VAL A 228 14.93 17.20 5.55
CA VAL A 228 15.83 16.73 6.61
C VAL A 228 16.04 15.22 6.50
N LEU A 229 15.00 14.44 6.20
CA LEU A 229 15.09 13.00 6.07
C LEU A 229 16.04 12.55 4.93
N THR A 230 16.12 13.34 3.86
CA THR A 230 16.89 13.01 2.65
C THR A 230 18.25 13.70 2.56
N SER A 231 18.49 14.76 3.34
CA SER A 231 19.77 15.48 3.39
C SER A 231 20.88 14.72 4.13
N ILE A 232 20.55 13.57 4.74
CA ILE A 232 21.44 12.74 5.58
C ILE A 232 22.01 11.60 4.76
#